data_AF-A8WKI8-F1
#
_entry.id   AF-A8WKI8-F1
#
_cell.length_a   1.000
_cell.length_b   1.000
_cell.length_c   1.000
_cell.angle_alpha   90.00
_cell.angle_beta   90.00
_cell.angle_gamma   90.00
#
_symmetry.space_group_name_H-M   'P 1'
#
loop_
_entity.id
_entity.type
_entity.pdbx_description
1 polymer ?
#
loop_
_entity_poly.entity_id
_entity_poly.type
_entity_poly.pdbx_seq_one_letter_code
_entity_poly.pdbx_strand_id
1 'polypeptide(L)'
;MTSNSELCKKVIKFISNRIGAYSQPENLVKWCELAKKTINYDKSPLAFSSIITRTLDKIEDLKGYSLMEKVRLVFIFSRRVSAVFVKELEDKKCVVELNDNRKITYFRSPDGLVFTSEHIKQRKLFKGKRDYDKPAGNHDLNVQKPDAQAGIQGNNPAQNSIQNLKSEEGVDLINGSIAHDNNEAQNFGQNTRNRVKIEDFVEEIQQAPEVIILDEEAEMRPLVFEKISLRKLAEQIETLAFNINLEDSFQEKALRAVRLFKANDQLIPIQDFNQLFNIVLKNLKSGRLQNPTGTSIKLCRLFEHLARSLIRPLGEFLMADTLKFLEEEIEKLKGSEEKIPLKTVQGKLDGLMLVITNTWVNLDE
;
A
#
# COMPACT_ATOMS: atom_id res chain seq x y z
N MET A 1 7.67 26.11 -3.89
CA MET A 1 8.29 24.77 -4.00
C MET A 1 8.29 24.13 -2.62
N THR A 2 7.74 22.93 -2.47
CA THR A 2 7.75 22.19 -1.19
C THR A 2 9.18 21.78 -0.86
N SER A 3 9.67 22.11 0.33
CA SER A 3 11.02 21.70 0.73
C SER A 3 11.14 20.18 0.76
N ASN A 4 12.34 19.64 0.48
CA ASN A 4 12.60 18.20 0.55
C ASN A 4 12.28 17.60 1.92
N SER A 5 12.41 18.41 2.98
CA SER A 5 12.07 18.05 4.36
C SER A 5 10.56 17.83 4.52
N GLU A 6 9.74 18.77 4.05
CA GLU A 6 8.27 18.64 4.12
C GLU A 6 7.76 17.46 3.30
N LEU A 7 8.33 17.22 2.13
CA LEU A 7 7.98 16.05 1.34
C LEU A 7 8.36 14.74 2.07
N CYS A 8 9.54 14.69 2.70
CA CYS A 8 9.96 13.56 3.54
C CYS A 8 8.94 13.24 4.62
N LYS A 9 8.51 14.25 5.39
CA LYS A 9 7.49 14.10 6.44
C LYS A 9 6.19 13.55 5.89
N LYS A 10 5.69 14.10 4.77
CA LYS A 10 4.44 13.64 4.12
C LYS A 10 4.51 12.17 3.71
N VAL A 11 5.63 11.74 3.14
CA VAL A 11 5.79 10.35 2.70
C VAL A 11 6.00 9.41 3.89
N ILE A 12 6.78 9.79 4.92
CA ILE A 12 6.89 8.97 6.14
C ILE A 12 5.52 8.82 6.78
N LYS A 13 4.70 9.88 6.84
CA LYS A 13 3.35 9.79 7.39
C LYS A 13 2.46 8.87 6.55
N PHE A 14 2.49 9.00 5.23
CA PHE A 14 1.79 8.11 4.31
C PHE A 14 2.16 6.64 4.53
N ILE A 15 3.45 6.34 4.66
CA ILE A 15 3.94 4.98 4.88
C ILE A 15 3.52 4.49 6.27
N SER A 16 3.76 5.29 7.32
CA SER A 16 3.42 4.97 8.71
C SER A 16 1.96 4.56 8.88
N ASN A 17 1.05 5.33 8.28
CA ASN A 17 -0.39 5.07 8.33
C ASN A 17 -0.78 3.74 7.66
N ARG A 18 0.00 3.26 6.69
CA ARG A 18 -0.31 2.05 5.91
C ARG A 18 0.42 0.81 6.37
N ILE A 19 1.47 0.94 7.19
CA ILE A 19 2.23 -0.23 7.70
C ILE A 19 1.70 -0.80 9.02
N GLY A 20 0.63 -0.23 9.57
CA GLY A 20 0.04 -0.63 10.86
C GLY A 20 -0.42 -2.09 10.95
N ALA A 21 -0.68 -2.75 9.82
CA ALA A 21 -1.08 -4.16 9.79
C ALA A 21 0.10 -5.14 9.62
N TYR A 22 1.31 -4.65 9.34
CA TYR A 22 2.46 -5.51 9.07
C TYR A 22 3.33 -5.67 10.31
N SER A 23 3.84 -6.88 10.47
CA SER A 23 4.74 -7.30 11.56
C SER A 23 6.05 -7.90 11.05
N GLN A 24 6.27 -7.89 9.73
CA GLN A 24 7.45 -8.44 9.07
C GLN A 24 8.20 -7.37 8.29
N PRO A 25 9.52 -7.52 8.06
CA PRO A 25 10.29 -6.53 7.31
C PRO A 25 9.79 -6.29 5.89
N GLU A 26 9.69 -5.02 5.50
CA GLU A 26 9.14 -4.56 4.24
C GLU A 26 10.18 -3.82 3.37
N ASN A 27 9.90 -3.75 2.08
CA ASN A 27 10.72 -3.10 1.07
C ASN A 27 10.39 -1.60 0.99
N LEU A 28 11.22 -0.77 1.64
CA LEU A 28 11.07 0.69 1.65
C LEU A 28 10.99 1.32 0.26
N VAL A 29 11.69 0.77 -0.74
CA VAL A 29 11.69 1.32 -2.10
C VAL A 29 10.31 1.18 -2.74
N LYS A 30 9.67 0.00 -2.60
CA LYS A 30 8.30 -0.23 -3.08
C LYS A 30 7.27 0.65 -2.36
N TRP A 31 7.47 0.90 -1.07
CA TRP A 31 6.66 1.86 -0.32
C TRP A 31 6.82 3.29 -0.84
N CYS A 32 8.05 3.69 -1.22
CA CYS A 32 8.29 4.98 -1.88
C CYS A 32 7.66 5.04 -3.28
N GLU A 33 7.73 3.96 -4.07
CA GLU A 33 7.05 3.87 -5.37
C GLU A 33 5.53 4.08 -5.24
N LEU A 34 4.92 3.45 -4.23
CA LEU A 34 3.51 3.62 -3.93
C LEU A 34 3.18 5.06 -3.50
N ALA A 35 4.00 5.65 -2.63
CA ALA A 35 3.85 7.03 -2.20
C ALA A 35 3.97 8.00 -3.39
N LYS A 36 4.89 7.74 -4.34
CA LYS A 36 5.06 8.53 -5.56
C LYS A 36 3.77 8.62 -6.37
N LYS A 37 3.14 7.47 -6.61
CA LYS A 37 1.87 7.38 -7.36
C LYS A 37 0.73 8.11 -6.66
N THR A 38 0.77 8.19 -5.33
CA THR A 38 -0.35 8.72 -4.53
C THR A 38 -0.22 10.22 -4.25
N ILE A 39 0.99 10.68 -3.94
CA ILE A 39 1.28 12.06 -3.51
C ILE A 39 1.74 12.92 -4.71
N ASN A 40 1.89 12.31 -5.89
CA ASN A 40 2.29 12.96 -7.14
C ASN A 40 3.57 13.80 -7.02
N TYR A 41 4.66 13.17 -6.56
CA TYR A 41 5.97 13.82 -6.48
C TYR A 41 6.91 13.34 -7.60
N ASP A 42 7.86 14.19 -8.00
CA ASP A 42 8.70 14.00 -9.20
C ASP A 42 9.94 13.11 -8.99
N LYS A 43 10.50 13.10 -7.78
CA LYS A 43 11.75 12.39 -7.46
C LYS A 43 11.72 10.88 -7.69
N SER A 44 12.90 10.28 -7.87
CA SER A 44 13.02 8.83 -7.97
C SER A 44 12.73 8.17 -6.61
N PRO A 45 12.03 7.01 -6.60
CA PRO A 45 11.79 6.25 -5.37
C PRO A 45 13.07 5.86 -4.61
N LEU A 46 14.16 5.60 -5.35
CA LEU A 46 15.48 5.27 -4.78
C LEU A 46 16.14 6.46 -4.06
N ALA A 47 16.09 7.65 -4.66
CA ALA A 47 16.62 8.85 -4.00
C ALA A 47 15.85 9.12 -2.70
N PHE A 48 14.53 8.93 -2.75
CA PHE A 48 13.68 9.19 -1.60
C PHE A 48 13.80 8.16 -0.49
N SER A 49 13.91 6.87 -0.83
CA SER A 49 14.18 5.81 0.14
C SER A 49 15.50 6.03 0.88
N SER A 50 16.49 6.62 0.21
CA SER A 50 17.77 7.02 0.81
C SER A 50 17.60 8.16 1.82
N ILE A 51 16.73 9.14 1.54
CA ILE A 51 16.41 10.22 2.47
C ILE A 51 15.68 9.67 3.70
N ILE A 52 14.60 8.91 3.49
CA ILE A 52 13.87 8.27 4.60
C ILE A 52 14.79 7.38 5.43
N THR A 53 15.66 6.60 4.78
CA THR A 53 16.67 5.77 5.45
C THR A 53 17.51 6.58 6.44
N ARG A 54 17.99 7.77 6.04
CA ARG A 54 18.79 8.63 6.92
C ARG A 54 17.95 9.23 8.04
N THR A 55 16.69 9.57 7.76
CA THR A 55 15.75 10.07 8.77
C THR A 55 15.43 9.00 9.81
N LEU A 56 15.16 7.76 9.39
CA LEU A 56 14.84 6.66 10.30
C LEU A 56 16.06 6.12 11.07
N ASP A 57 17.28 6.37 10.60
CA ASP A 57 18.50 6.10 11.37
C ASP A 57 18.68 7.06 12.55
N LYS A 58 17.89 8.14 12.59
CA LYS A 58 17.80 9.13 13.68
C LYS A 58 16.35 9.21 14.18
N ILE A 59 15.74 8.05 14.44
CA ILE A 59 14.31 7.95 14.75
C ILE A 59 13.89 8.74 15.99
N GLU A 60 14.82 8.93 16.95
CA GLU A 60 14.64 9.75 18.13
C GLU A 60 14.22 11.19 17.76
N ASP A 61 14.83 11.76 16.72
CA ASP A 61 14.60 13.13 16.24
C ASP A 61 13.27 13.29 15.49
N LEU A 62 12.59 12.19 15.16
CA LEU A 62 11.36 12.22 14.39
C LEU A 62 10.18 12.71 15.24
N LYS A 63 9.83 14.00 15.10
CA LYS A 63 8.71 14.64 15.83
C LYS A 63 7.35 14.27 15.25
N GLY A 64 6.31 14.26 16.10
CA GLY A 64 4.92 14.00 15.70
C GLY A 64 4.58 12.51 15.49
N TYR A 65 5.39 11.61 16.04
CA TYR A 65 5.18 10.17 16.03
C TYR A 65 5.28 9.64 17.46
N SER A 66 4.35 8.79 17.84
CA SER A 66 4.41 8.07 19.11
C SER A 66 5.60 7.10 19.14
N LEU A 67 5.99 6.67 20.34
CA LEU A 67 7.09 5.71 20.52
C LEU A 67 6.85 4.41 19.74
N MET A 68 5.60 3.91 19.72
CA MET A 68 5.26 2.68 19.01
C MET A 68 5.25 2.84 17.48
N GLU A 69 4.87 4.01 16.97
CA GLU A 69 5.05 4.38 15.55
C GLU A 69 6.53 4.31 15.17
N LYS A 70 7.39 4.93 15.98
CA LYS A 70 8.84 4.96 15.77
C LYS A 70 9.42 3.55 15.75
N VAL A 71 9.10 2.73 16.75
CA VAL A 71 9.51 1.31 16.83
C VAL A 71 9.09 0.56 15.58
N ARG A 72 7.81 0.70 15.17
CA ARG A 72 7.28 0.01 13.99
C ARG A 72 8.02 0.45 12.73
N LEU A 73 8.28 1.75 12.53
CA LEU A 73 9.00 2.25 11.37
C LEU A 73 10.41 1.66 11.27
N VAL A 74 11.17 1.67 12.37
CA VAL A 74 12.54 1.14 12.35
C VAL A 74 12.56 -0.38 12.21
N PHE A 75 11.62 -1.07 12.87
CA PHE A 75 11.50 -2.53 12.77
C PHE A 75 11.13 -2.96 11.35
N ILE A 76 10.02 -2.45 10.81
CA ILE A 76 9.50 -2.84 9.50
C ILE A 76 10.52 -2.54 8.39
N PHE A 77 11.30 -1.47 8.47
CA PHE A 77 12.30 -1.16 7.45
C PHE A 77 13.70 -1.69 7.75
N SER A 78 13.87 -2.51 8.79
CA SER A 78 15.15 -3.09 9.23
C SER A 78 16.22 -2.01 9.47
N ARG A 79 15.84 -0.90 10.09
CA ARG A 79 16.76 0.21 10.39
C ARG A 79 17.54 -0.06 11.67
N ARG A 80 18.74 0.51 11.73
CA ARG A 80 19.56 0.51 12.94
C ARG A 80 18.99 1.52 13.94
N VAL A 81 19.11 1.24 15.23
CA VAL A 81 18.70 2.14 16.29
C VAL A 81 19.89 2.60 17.13
N SER A 82 19.85 3.87 17.56
CA SER A 82 20.86 4.47 18.42
C SER A 82 20.75 3.94 19.86
N ALA A 83 21.78 4.15 20.67
CA ALA A 83 21.73 3.77 22.09
C ALA A 83 20.73 4.63 22.87
N VAL A 84 20.55 5.89 22.45
CA VAL A 84 19.59 6.83 23.04
C VAL A 84 18.17 6.30 22.87
N PHE A 85 17.81 5.87 21.66
CA PHE A 85 16.46 5.33 21.41
C PHE A 85 16.22 4.01 22.15
N VAL A 86 17.23 3.14 22.26
CA VAL A 86 17.10 1.90 23.04
C VAL A 86 16.83 2.18 24.51
N LYS A 87 17.57 3.14 25.10
CA LYS A 87 17.35 3.56 26.49
C LYS A 87 15.94 4.13 26.69
N GLU A 88 15.44 4.93 25.75
CA GLU A 88 14.06 5.43 25.77
C GLU A 88 13.02 4.30 25.81
N LEU A 89 13.25 3.20 25.07
CA LEU A 89 12.38 2.02 25.09
C LEU A 89 12.45 1.27 26.44
N GLU A 90 13.65 1.10 26.98
CA GLU A 90 13.88 0.45 28.28
C GLU A 90 13.23 1.24 29.43
N ASP A 91 13.36 2.58 29.43
CA ASP A 91 12.74 3.47 30.42
C ASP A 91 11.20 3.36 30.41
N LYS A 92 10.63 3.03 29.24
CA LYS A 92 9.19 2.75 29.06
C LYS A 92 8.82 1.29 29.32
N LYS A 93 9.72 0.51 29.93
CA LYS A 93 9.54 -0.92 30.29
C LYS A 93 9.33 -1.82 29.07
N CYS A 94 9.84 -1.44 27.89
CA CYS A 94 9.85 -2.31 26.73
C CYS A 94 11.04 -3.28 26.82
N VAL A 95 10.87 -4.49 26.29
CA VAL A 95 11.95 -5.45 26.09
C VAL A 95 12.44 -5.33 24.65
N VAL A 96 13.74 -5.16 24.45
CA VAL A 96 14.35 -4.95 23.13
C VAL A 96 15.59 -5.82 23.01
N GLU A 97 15.69 -6.57 21.91
CA GLU A 97 16.91 -7.29 21.55
C GLU A 97 17.40 -6.80 20.18
N LEU A 98 18.71 -6.64 20.06
CA LEU A 98 19.36 -6.17 18.85
C LEU A 98 20.30 -7.23 18.29
N ASN A 99 20.45 -7.26 16.96
CA ASN A 99 21.56 -7.96 16.33
C ASN A 99 22.85 -7.12 16.27
N ASP A 100 23.92 -7.69 15.72
CA ASP A 100 25.23 -7.05 15.54
C ASP A 100 25.17 -5.73 14.75
N ASN A 101 24.17 -5.56 13.89
CA ASN A 101 23.95 -4.33 13.12
C ASN A 101 23.06 -3.32 13.85
N ARG A 102 22.80 -3.53 15.15
CA ARG A 102 21.90 -2.74 16.00
C ARG A 102 20.48 -2.62 15.44
N LYS A 103 19.97 -3.67 14.79
CA LYS A 103 18.56 -3.74 14.36
C LYS A 103 17.77 -4.54 15.38
N ILE A 104 16.55 -4.10 15.66
CA ILE A 104 15.64 -4.72 16.62
C ILE A 104 15.19 -6.09 16.10
N THR A 105 15.74 -7.18 16.61
CA THR A 105 15.31 -8.55 16.24
C THR A 105 14.12 -9.03 17.06
N TYR A 106 13.97 -8.54 18.28
CA TYR A 106 12.83 -8.77 19.14
C TYR A 106 12.43 -7.48 19.84
N PHE A 107 11.12 -7.24 19.92
CA PHE A 107 10.54 -6.15 20.68
C PHE A 107 9.28 -6.63 21.38
N ARG A 108 9.09 -6.22 22.63
CA ARG A 108 7.84 -6.39 23.37
C ARG A 108 7.55 -5.15 24.20
N SER A 109 6.37 -4.59 24.04
CA SER A 109 5.88 -3.48 24.86
C SER A 109 5.08 -3.97 26.08
N PRO A 110 4.85 -3.10 27.09
CA PRO A 110 4.04 -3.43 28.26
C PRO A 110 2.58 -3.78 27.94
N ASP A 111 2.00 -3.19 26.89
CA ASP A 111 0.64 -3.44 26.42
C ASP A 111 0.52 -4.71 25.55
N GLY A 112 1.62 -5.44 25.35
CA GLY A 112 1.63 -6.76 24.70
C GLY A 112 1.84 -6.73 23.19
N LEU A 113 2.19 -5.59 22.57
CA LEU A 113 2.65 -5.56 21.19
C LEU A 113 4.00 -6.26 21.08
N VAL A 114 4.13 -7.19 20.13
CA VAL A 114 5.35 -7.99 19.92
C VAL A 114 5.78 -7.91 18.46
N PHE A 115 7.08 -7.70 18.25
CA PHE A 115 7.72 -7.83 16.94
C PHE A 115 8.90 -8.81 17.02
N THR A 116 9.07 -9.62 15.97
CA THR A 116 10.15 -10.61 15.87
C THR A 116 10.57 -10.82 14.42
N SER A 117 11.87 -10.67 14.12
CA SER A 117 12.43 -10.93 12.79
C SER A 117 13.96 -11.02 12.78
N GLU A 118 14.50 -11.80 11.84
CA GLU A 118 15.94 -11.88 11.56
C GLU A 118 16.45 -10.78 10.58
N HIS A 119 15.54 -10.01 9.96
CA HIS A 119 15.86 -8.94 9.00
C HIS A 119 16.76 -9.35 7.81
N ILE A 120 16.52 -10.53 7.22
CA ILE A 120 17.21 -11.00 6.01
C ILE A 120 16.87 -10.08 4.81
N LYS A 121 17.90 -9.48 4.18
CA LYS A 121 17.72 -8.49 3.10
C LYS A 121 16.91 -9.03 1.91
N GLN A 122 17.09 -10.30 1.56
CA GLN A 122 16.45 -10.97 0.43
C GLN A 122 15.00 -11.39 0.71
N ARG A 123 14.54 -11.29 1.96
CA ARG A 123 13.20 -11.74 2.38
C ARG A 123 12.25 -10.59 2.70
N LYS A 124 12.59 -9.36 2.28
CA LYS A 124 11.71 -8.21 2.48
C LYS A 124 10.42 -8.37 1.68
N LEU A 125 9.31 -8.10 2.34
CA LEU A 125 7.97 -8.18 1.75
C LEU A 125 7.56 -6.81 1.18
N PHE A 126 6.53 -6.79 0.35
CA PHE A 126 5.78 -5.58 0.04
C PHE A 126 4.29 -5.87 0.25
N LYS A 127 3.67 -5.12 1.17
CA LYS A 127 2.29 -5.32 1.61
C LYS A 127 2.04 -6.76 2.08
N GLY A 128 3.00 -7.33 2.82
CA GLY A 128 2.95 -8.71 3.30
C GLY A 128 3.15 -9.79 2.24
N LYS A 129 3.41 -9.43 0.97
CA LYS A 129 3.67 -10.40 -0.10
C LYS A 129 5.15 -10.40 -0.47
N ARG A 130 5.68 -11.56 -0.86
CA ARG A 130 7.06 -11.63 -1.38
C ARG A 130 7.15 -10.85 -2.69
N ASP A 131 8.15 -10.00 -2.77
CA ASP A 131 8.48 -9.18 -3.93
C ASP A 131 9.22 -10.05 -4.96
N TYR A 132 8.49 -10.92 -5.67
CA TYR A 132 9.04 -11.78 -6.72
C TYR A 132 9.08 -11.04 -8.07
N ASP A 133 9.67 -9.85 -8.12
CA ASP A 133 9.72 -9.05 -9.36
C ASP A 133 10.99 -9.29 -10.19
N LYS A 134 11.71 -10.39 -9.98
CA LYS A 134 12.69 -10.86 -10.96
C LYS A 134 12.42 -12.32 -11.31
N PRO A 135 11.96 -12.63 -12.55
CA PRO A 135 12.26 -13.93 -13.12
C PRO A 135 13.78 -14.06 -13.04
N ALA A 136 14.27 -15.10 -12.39
CA ALA A 136 15.68 -15.43 -12.46
C ALA A 136 15.99 -15.56 -13.95
N GLY A 137 16.73 -14.59 -14.50
CA GLY A 137 17.32 -14.75 -15.81
C GLY A 137 18.14 -16.04 -15.74
N ASN A 138 17.83 -16.97 -16.64
CA ASN A 138 18.65 -18.14 -16.89
C ASN A 138 20.07 -17.64 -17.19
N HIS A 139 20.93 -17.61 -16.17
CA HIS A 139 22.35 -17.74 -16.41
C HIS A 139 22.55 -19.21 -16.75
N ASP A 140 22.53 -19.49 -18.05
CA ASP A 140 23.07 -20.72 -18.63
C ASP A 140 24.48 -20.92 -18.07
N LEU A 141 24.60 -21.82 -17.09
CA LEU A 141 25.86 -22.48 -16.79
C LEU A 141 26.14 -23.48 -17.90
N ASN A 142 26.54 -22.96 -19.06
CA ASN A 142 27.17 -23.76 -20.09
C ASN A 142 28.64 -23.98 -19.66
N VAL A 143 28.85 -24.91 -18.72
CA VAL A 143 30.18 -25.46 -18.46
C VAL A 143 30.38 -26.63 -19.41
N GLN A 144 31.06 -26.31 -20.49
CA GLN A 144 31.63 -27.23 -21.46
C GLN A 144 32.64 -28.16 -20.74
N LYS A 145 32.43 -29.48 -20.85
CA LYS A 145 33.51 -30.47 -20.73
C LYS A 145 33.38 -31.49 -21.88
N PRO A 146 34.49 -31.88 -22.53
CA PRO A 146 34.46 -32.71 -23.73
C PRO A 146 34.53 -34.22 -23.43
N ASP A 147 33.90 -34.95 -24.35
CA ASP A 147 34.20 -36.27 -24.94
C ASP A 147 34.56 -37.50 -24.09
N ALA A 148 33.77 -38.57 -24.27
CA ALA A 148 34.28 -39.87 -24.72
C ALA A 148 33.15 -40.71 -25.35
N GLN A 149 33.50 -41.36 -26.47
CA GLN A 149 32.67 -42.08 -27.43
C GLN A 149 32.26 -43.50 -26.99
N ALA A 150 31.16 -43.98 -27.59
CA ALA A 150 30.87 -45.34 -28.13
C ALA A 150 29.35 -45.57 -28.00
N GLY A 151 28.55 -46.01 -28.97
CA GLY A 151 28.74 -46.62 -30.28
C GLY A 151 27.47 -47.46 -30.57
N ILE A 152 27.28 -47.86 -31.83
CA ILE A 152 26.33 -48.86 -32.35
C ILE A 152 24.98 -48.35 -32.93
N GLN A 153 25.06 -48.04 -34.23
CA GLN A 153 24.28 -48.55 -35.38
C GLN A 153 22.92 -49.27 -35.20
N GLY A 154 21.97 -48.88 -36.06
CA GLY A 154 20.82 -49.72 -36.47
C GLY A 154 19.92 -49.08 -37.54
N ASN A 155 20.25 -49.34 -38.81
CA ASN A 155 19.47 -49.32 -40.08
C ASN A 155 17.93 -49.49 -39.93
N ASN A 156 16.99 -49.06 -40.80
CA ASN A 156 16.93 -48.60 -42.21
C ASN A 156 15.48 -48.11 -42.53
N PRO A 157 15.16 -47.67 -43.78
CA PRO A 157 14.10 -46.68 -44.10
C PRO A 157 12.87 -47.22 -44.86
N ALA A 158 11.85 -46.36 -45.05
CA ALA A 158 10.91 -46.29 -46.20
C ALA A 158 9.89 -45.16 -45.91
N GLN A 159 9.87 -44.04 -46.65
CA GLN A 159 9.25 -43.77 -47.96
C GLN A 159 7.92 -43.01 -47.86
N ASN A 160 7.76 -42.07 -48.81
CA ASN A 160 6.52 -41.45 -49.33
C ASN A 160 5.92 -40.31 -48.49
N SER A 161 5.48 -39.17 -49.03
CA SER A 161 5.46 -38.66 -50.41
C SER A 161 4.87 -37.24 -50.41
N ILE A 162 5.14 -36.49 -51.49
CA ILE A 162 4.23 -35.58 -52.20
C ILE A 162 4.19 -34.06 -51.86
N GLN A 163 4.74 -33.31 -52.84
CA GLN A 163 4.22 -32.14 -53.59
C GLN A 163 4.17 -30.77 -52.90
N ASN A 164 5.06 -29.84 -53.32
CA ASN A 164 4.96 -28.91 -54.46
C ASN A 164 4.30 -27.58 -54.06
N LEU A 165 5.05 -26.48 -54.17
CA LEU A 165 4.65 -25.28 -54.92
C LEU A 165 5.87 -24.37 -55.13
N LYS A 166 6.34 -24.39 -56.39
CA LYS A 166 6.98 -23.31 -57.17
C LYS A 166 6.11 -22.03 -57.09
N SER A 167 6.55 -20.79 -57.28
CA SER A 167 7.78 -20.16 -57.80
C SER A 167 7.63 -18.64 -57.55
N GLU A 168 8.77 -17.94 -57.38
CA GLU A 168 9.21 -16.67 -58.03
C GLU A 168 8.25 -15.46 -58.05
N GLU A 169 8.62 -14.19 -57.86
CA GLU A 169 9.78 -13.32 -58.16
C GLU A 169 9.45 -11.97 -57.44
N GLY A 170 10.29 -11.00 -57.10
CA GLY A 170 11.70 -10.69 -57.33
C GLY A 170 11.97 -9.23 -56.88
N VAL A 171 13.25 -8.95 -56.54
CA VAL A 171 14.05 -7.69 -56.65
C VAL A 171 13.56 -6.38 -55.95
N ASP A 172 14.37 -5.49 -55.34
CA ASP A 172 15.80 -5.10 -55.33
C ASP A 172 16.13 -4.51 -53.92
N LEU A 173 17.23 -4.82 -53.21
CA LEU A 173 18.64 -4.37 -53.35
C LEU A 173 18.86 -2.84 -53.40
N ILE A 174 19.22 -2.22 -52.28
CA ILE A 174 20.30 -1.20 -52.25
C ILE A 174 21.20 -1.43 -51.03
N ASN A 175 22.48 -1.59 -51.38
CA ASN A 175 23.66 -1.83 -50.59
C ASN A 175 24.31 -0.47 -50.23
N GLY A 176 25.00 -0.36 -49.10
CA GLY A 176 25.66 0.89 -48.71
C GLY A 176 26.61 0.75 -47.53
N SER A 177 27.64 -0.07 -47.67
CA SER A 177 28.82 -0.08 -46.78
C SER A 177 29.85 0.94 -47.27
N ILE A 178 30.40 1.76 -46.36
CA ILE A 178 31.74 2.34 -46.49
C ILE A 178 32.45 2.18 -45.14
N ALA A 179 33.64 1.60 -45.21
CA ALA A 179 34.59 1.36 -44.13
C ALA A 179 35.81 2.31 -44.24
N HIS A 180 36.71 2.19 -43.25
CA HIS A 180 38.05 2.81 -43.09
C HIS A 180 38.09 4.25 -42.56
N ASP A 181 39.00 4.68 -41.68
CA ASP A 181 40.15 4.07 -40.99
C ASP A 181 40.53 5.01 -39.81
N ASN A 182 40.81 4.49 -38.61
CA ASN A 182 42.13 4.35 -37.95
C ASN A 182 42.89 5.63 -37.48
N ASN A 183 43.22 5.57 -36.18
CA ASN A 183 44.42 6.04 -35.48
C ASN A 183 44.77 7.53 -35.39
N GLU A 184 44.88 8.05 -34.16
CA GLU A 184 46.20 8.37 -33.57
C GLU A 184 46.12 8.64 -32.06
N ALA A 185 47.23 8.33 -31.40
CA ALA A 185 47.42 8.33 -29.95
C ALA A 185 48.25 9.54 -29.49
N GLN A 186 48.33 9.68 -28.16
CA GLN A 186 49.41 10.28 -27.36
C GLN A 186 49.19 11.65 -26.68
N ASN A 187 49.14 11.54 -25.35
CA ASN A 187 50.01 12.18 -24.34
C ASN A 187 49.91 13.68 -23.96
N PHE A 188 49.77 13.82 -22.62
CA PHE A 188 50.43 14.75 -21.70
C PHE A 188 50.34 16.27 -21.90
N GLY A 189 49.77 16.94 -20.88
CA GLY A 189 49.98 18.37 -20.65
C GLY A 189 49.40 18.80 -19.30
N GLN A 190 50.28 18.92 -18.29
CA GLN A 190 50.01 19.57 -17.02
C GLN A 190 49.56 21.04 -17.21
N ASN A 191 48.59 21.52 -16.44
CA ASN A 191 48.49 22.94 -16.04
C ASN A 191 47.62 23.03 -14.78
N THR A 192 48.21 23.09 -13.60
CA THR A 192 48.57 24.32 -12.87
C THR A 192 47.39 25.27 -12.61
N ARG A 193 46.98 25.27 -11.34
CA ARG A 193 46.93 26.47 -10.47
C ARG A 193 45.98 27.59 -10.91
N ASN A 194 44.76 27.57 -10.38
CA ASN A 194 44.08 28.81 -10.00
C ASN A 194 43.41 28.65 -8.62
N ARG A 195 44.10 29.27 -7.65
CA ARG A 195 43.74 29.37 -6.24
C ARG A 195 42.92 30.65 -6.11
N VAL A 196 41.59 30.54 -6.09
CA VAL A 196 40.72 31.68 -5.77
C VAL A 196 40.73 31.84 -4.25
N LYS A 197 41.27 32.98 -3.81
CA LYS A 197 41.16 33.47 -2.44
C LYS A 197 39.70 33.87 -2.21
N ILE A 198 39.05 33.25 -1.23
CA ILE A 198 37.80 33.78 -0.68
C ILE A 198 38.24 34.60 0.52
N GLU A 199 38.31 35.91 0.29
CA GLU A 199 38.46 36.91 1.34
C GLU A 199 37.13 37.12 2.06
N ASP A 200 37.26 37.37 3.36
CA ASP A 200 36.21 37.46 4.35
C ASP A 200 35.13 38.51 4.02
N PHE A 201 33.87 38.07 4.05
CA PHE A 201 32.72 38.95 4.25
C PHE A 201 31.92 38.40 5.44
N VAL A 202 32.31 38.83 6.63
CA VAL A 202 31.48 38.78 7.83
C VAL A 202 30.77 40.13 7.89
N GLU A 203 29.57 40.19 7.29
CA GLU A 203 28.60 41.20 7.65
C GLU A 203 27.57 40.58 8.60
N GLU A 204 27.58 41.17 9.77
CA GLU A 204 26.84 40.91 10.98
C GLU A 204 25.34 41.21 10.75
N ILE A 205 24.55 40.19 10.45
CA ILE A 205 23.09 40.29 10.51
C ILE A 205 22.65 39.90 11.92
N GLN A 206 22.51 40.91 12.79
CA GLN A 206 21.71 40.80 14.01
C GLN A 206 20.23 40.68 13.61
N GLN A 207 19.76 39.44 13.38
CA GLN A 207 18.33 39.15 13.44
C GLN A 207 18.01 38.63 14.84
N ALA A 208 17.20 39.41 15.56
CA ALA A 208 16.58 39.01 16.81
C ALA A 208 15.83 37.69 16.61
N PRO A 209 15.87 36.75 17.58
CA PRO A 209 15.17 35.50 17.44
C PRO A 209 13.67 35.77 17.48
N GLU A 210 13.00 35.58 16.33
CA GLU A 210 11.55 35.38 16.31
C GLU A 210 11.25 34.17 17.19
N VAL A 211 10.62 34.46 18.33
CA VAL A 211 10.06 33.45 19.22
C VAL A 211 8.93 32.78 18.46
N ILE A 212 9.23 31.67 17.80
CA ILE A 212 8.22 30.77 17.27
C ILE A 212 7.57 30.13 18.50
N ILE A 213 6.46 30.73 18.96
CA ILE A 213 5.50 30.07 19.83
C ILE A 213 4.86 28.98 18.98
N LEU A 214 5.46 27.79 18.99
CA LEU A 214 4.80 26.59 18.53
C LEU A 214 3.73 26.29 19.56
N ASP A 215 2.46 26.50 19.21
CA ASP A 215 1.31 26.00 19.97
C ASP A 215 1.49 24.50 20.19
N GLU A 216 1.99 24.19 21.37
CA GLU A 216 2.33 22.87 21.87
C GLU A 216 1.09 22.27 22.54
N GLU A 217 0.00 22.15 21.78
CA GLU A 217 -1.23 21.50 22.28
C GLU A 217 -1.99 20.79 21.15
N ALA A 218 -1.27 20.19 20.20
CA ALA A 218 -1.81 19.07 19.45
C ALA A 218 -1.66 17.81 20.30
N GLU A 219 -2.55 17.67 21.28
CA GLU A 219 -2.76 16.50 22.13
C GLU A 219 -2.69 15.23 21.27
N MET A 220 -1.54 14.56 21.31
CA MET A 220 -1.21 13.42 20.46
C MET A 220 -2.13 12.26 20.82
N ARG A 221 -3.18 12.07 20.02
CA ARG A 221 -4.01 10.86 20.11
C ARG A 221 -3.10 9.65 19.88
N PRO A 222 -3.12 8.66 20.78
CA PRO A 222 -2.44 7.39 20.56
C PRO A 222 -2.87 6.80 19.22
N LEU A 223 -1.99 6.01 18.60
CA LEU A 223 -2.32 5.08 17.51
C LEU A 223 -3.34 4.03 17.97
N VAL A 224 -4.53 4.48 18.29
CA VAL A 224 -5.69 3.62 18.40
C VAL A 224 -5.89 3.13 16.98
N PHE A 225 -5.67 1.83 16.73
CA PHE A 225 -6.21 1.19 15.54
C PHE A 225 -7.61 1.74 15.38
N GLU A 226 -7.87 2.48 14.31
CA GLU A 226 -9.16 3.16 14.22
C GLU A 226 -10.21 2.05 14.10
N LYS A 227 -11.03 1.93 15.14
CA LYS A 227 -12.06 0.88 15.23
C LYS A 227 -13.43 1.52 15.02
N ILE A 228 -14.30 0.79 14.35
CA ILE A 228 -15.73 1.09 14.26
C ILE A 228 -16.46 0.34 15.36
N SER A 229 -17.35 1.06 16.05
CA SER A 229 -18.35 0.46 16.92
C SER A 229 -19.39 -0.31 16.09
N LEU A 230 -19.65 -1.57 16.45
CA LEU A 230 -20.70 -2.38 15.82
C LEU A 230 -22.08 -1.77 16.04
N ARG A 231 -22.31 -1.16 17.20
CA ARG A 231 -23.51 -0.38 17.45
C ARG A 231 -23.65 0.74 16.43
N LYS A 232 -22.60 1.54 16.24
CA LYS A 232 -22.63 2.65 15.27
C LYS A 232 -22.84 2.16 13.84
N LEU A 233 -22.21 1.04 13.48
CA LEU A 233 -22.43 0.40 12.18
C LEU A 233 -23.88 -0.07 12.00
N ALA A 234 -24.46 -0.72 13.01
CA ALA A 234 -25.85 -1.16 12.98
C ALA A 234 -26.83 0.02 12.88
N GLU A 235 -26.57 1.13 13.60
CA GLU A 235 -27.37 2.37 13.50
C GLU A 235 -27.35 2.90 12.06
N GLN A 236 -26.19 2.90 11.40
CA GLN A 236 -26.09 3.35 10.01
C GLN A 236 -26.76 2.39 9.00
N ILE A 237 -26.74 1.08 9.26
CA ILE A 237 -27.43 0.09 8.42
C ILE A 237 -28.94 0.22 8.56
N GLU A 238 -29.45 0.45 9.78
CA GLU A 238 -30.87 0.70 10.04
C GLU A 238 -31.34 1.97 9.31
N THR A 239 -30.60 3.08 9.45
CA THR A 239 -30.90 4.32 8.74
C THR A 239 -30.86 4.15 7.23
N LEU A 240 -29.88 3.40 6.70
CA LEU A 240 -29.79 3.08 5.28
C LEU A 240 -31.00 2.26 4.82
N ALA A 241 -31.37 1.21 5.57
CA ALA A 241 -32.48 0.31 5.24
C ALA A 241 -33.80 1.07 5.11
N PHE A 242 -34.06 1.97 6.05
CA PHE A 242 -35.21 2.88 6.01
C PHE A 242 -35.16 3.81 4.79
N ASN A 243 -34.01 4.48 4.57
CA ASN A 243 -33.85 5.47 3.49
C ASN A 243 -34.01 4.91 2.07
N ILE A 244 -33.72 3.62 1.86
CA ILE A 244 -33.87 2.95 0.56
C ILE A 244 -35.07 1.98 0.51
N ASN A 245 -35.89 1.97 1.57
CA ASN A 245 -37.11 1.16 1.68
C ASN A 245 -36.86 -0.35 1.47
N LEU A 246 -35.91 -0.93 2.21
CA LEU A 246 -35.72 -2.38 2.28
C LEU A 246 -36.92 -3.08 2.95
N GLU A 247 -36.99 -4.41 2.89
CA GLU A 247 -38.10 -5.17 3.49
C GLU A 247 -38.23 -4.88 5.00
N ASP A 248 -39.48 -4.79 5.49
CA ASP A 248 -39.77 -4.47 6.91
C ASP A 248 -39.08 -5.45 7.86
N SER A 249 -39.00 -6.73 7.49
CA SER A 249 -38.27 -7.76 8.25
C SER A 249 -36.79 -7.41 8.43
N PHE A 250 -36.15 -6.87 7.39
CA PHE A 250 -34.75 -6.43 7.48
C PHE A 250 -34.59 -5.15 8.28
N GLN A 251 -35.52 -4.20 8.16
CA GLN A 251 -35.52 -2.98 8.98
C GLN A 251 -35.63 -3.33 10.47
N GLU A 252 -36.56 -4.21 10.83
CA GLU A 252 -36.72 -4.71 12.20
C GLU A 252 -35.48 -5.49 12.67
N LYS A 253 -34.87 -6.31 11.82
CA LYS A 253 -33.61 -7.00 12.12
C LYS A 253 -32.49 -6.02 12.45
N ALA A 254 -32.32 -4.96 11.66
CA ALA A 254 -31.33 -3.92 11.89
C ALA A 254 -31.60 -3.17 13.21
N LEU A 255 -32.87 -2.85 13.50
CA LEU A 255 -33.27 -2.23 14.76
C LEU A 255 -32.97 -3.12 15.97
N ARG A 256 -33.22 -4.43 15.88
CA ARG A 256 -32.85 -5.41 16.92
C ARG A 256 -31.33 -5.45 17.14
N ALA A 257 -30.54 -5.38 16.06
CA ALA A 257 -29.07 -5.31 16.16
C ALA A 257 -28.60 -4.06 16.91
N VAL A 258 -29.18 -2.89 16.63
CA VAL A 258 -28.88 -1.64 17.35
C VAL A 258 -29.12 -1.82 18.85
N ARG A 259 -30.25 -2.42 19.24
CA ARG A 259 -30.58 -2.69 20.65
C ARG A 259 -29.59 -3.67 21.29
N LEU A 260 -29.21 -4.73 20.58
CA LEU A 260 -28.25 -5.72 21.06
C LEU A 260 -26.87 -5.09 21.32
N PHE A 261 -26.32 -4.36 20.35
CA PHE A 261 -25.00 -3.73 20.48
C PHE A 261 -25.01 -2.51 21.40
N LYS A 262 -26.17 -1.97 21.78
CA LYS A 262 -26.27 -0.99 22.86
C LYS A 262 -25.86 -1.58 24.22
N ALA A 263 -26.14 -2.87 24.45
CA ALA A 263 -25.77 -3.56 25.68
C ALA A 263 -24.34 -4.14 25.62
N ASN A 264 -23.90 -4.60 24.45
CA ASN A 264 -22.60 -5.23 24.26
C ASN A 264 -21.96 -4.78 22.95
N ASP A 265 -21.41 -3.56 22.95
CA ASP A 265 -20.78 -3.02 21.76
C ASP A 265 -19.42 -3.68 21.53
N GLN A 266 -19.17 -4.05 20.28
CA GLN A 266 -17.89 -4.62 19.86
C GLN A 266 -17.21 -3.66 18.89
N LEU A 267 -15.89 -3.71 18.86
CA LEU A 267 -15.09 -2.83 18.03
C LEU A 267 -14.43 -3.62 16.90
N ILE A 268 -14.65 -3.21 15.66
CA ILE A 268 -14.02 -3.82 14.48
C ILE A 268 -12.94 -2.91 13.91
N PRO A 269 -11.78 -3.42 13.48
CA PRO A 269 -10.80 -2.61 12.78
C PRO A 269 -11.38 -2.01 11.49
N ILE A 270 -11.19 -0.70 11.27
CA ILE A 270 -11.66 -0.01 10.06
C ILE A 270 -11.12 -0.64 8.79
N GLN A 271 -9.88 -1.13 8.83
CA GLN A 271 -9.26 -1.79 7.71
C GLN A 271 -10.02 -3.07 7.30
N ASP A 272 -10.50 -3.84 8.27
CA ASP A 272 -11.23 -5.08 8.00
C ASP A 272 -12.61 -4.75 7.42
N PHE A 273 -13.31 -3.77 8.01
CA PHE A 273 -14.56 -3.25 7.45
C PHE A 273 -14.37 -2.78 6.00
N ASN A 274 -13.34 -1.97 5.72
CA ASN A 274 -13.10 -1.43 4.38
C ASN A 274 -12.85 -2.53 3.35
N GLN A 275 -12.12 -3.59 3.71
CA GLN A 275 -11.91 -4.72 2.81
C GLN A 275 -13.21 -5.45 2.50
N LEU A 276 -14.00 -5.77 3.53
CA LEU A 276 -15.29 -6.46 3.38
C LEU A 276 -16.30 -5.61 2.60
N PHE A 277 -16.40 -4.33 2.93
CA PHE A 277 -17.33 -3.42 2.27
C PHE A 277 -16.97 -3.21 0.79
N ASN A 278 -15.68 -3.11 0.44
CA ASN A 278 -15.26 -3.03 -0.96
C ASN A 278 -15.61 -4.28 -1.77
N ILE A 279 -15.63 -5.47 -1.14
CA ILE A 279 -16.13 -6.70 -1.78
C ILE A 279 -17.64 -6.57 -2.04
N VAL A 280 -18.40 -6.07 -1.06
CA VAL A 280 -19.84 -5.81 -1.22
C VAL A 280 -20.12 -4.83 -2.36
N LEU A 281 -19.39 -3.71 -2.44
CA LEU A 281 -19.58 -2.73 -3.52
C LEU A 281 -19.35 -3.33 -4.91
N LYS A 282 -18.27 -4.12 -5.07
CA LYS A 282 -18.00 -4.83 -6.33
C LYS A 282 -19.13 -5.80 -6.70
N ASN A 283 -19.66 -6.51 -5.71
CA ASN A 283 -20.76 -7.45 -5.89
C ASN A 283 -22.09 -6.76 -6.24
N LEU A 284 -22.36 -5.59 -5.65
CA LEU A 284 -23.52 -4.78 -6.00
C LEU A 284 -23.42 -4.28 -7.45
N LYS A 285 -22.23 -3.81 -7.86
CA LYS A 285 -21.97 -3.39 -9.24
C LYS A 285 -22.17 -4.53 -10.25
N SER A 286 -21.72 -5.74 -9.93
CA SER A 286 -21.92 -6.90 -10.81
C SER A 286 -23.35 -7.42 -10.85
N GLY A 287 -24.14 -7.17 -9.79
CA GLY A 287 -25.53 -7.62 -9.66
C GLY A 287 -26.57 -6.81 -10.44
N ARG A 288 -26.13 -5.95 -11.37
CA ARG A 288 -26.99 -5.11 -12.20
C ARG A 288 -27.87 -5.95 -13.13
N LEU A 289 -29.12 -5.53 -13.28
CA LEU A 289 -30.06 -6.10 -14.24
C LEU A 289 -30.58 -4.98 -15.15
N GLN A 290 -30.69 -5.23 -16.45
CA GLN A 290 -31.31 -4.28 -17.38
C GLN A 290 -32.82 -4.16 -17.15
N ASN A 291 -33.47 -5.25 -16.74
CA ASN A 291 -34.91 -5.32 -16.51
C ASN A 291 -35.22 -6.05 -15.20
N PRO A 292 -35.06 -5.41 -14.03
CA PRO A 292 -35.39 -6.04 -12.75
C PRO A 292 -36.90 -6.27 -12.64
N THR A 293 -37.30 -7.50 -12.32
CA THR A 293 -38.66 -7.81 -11.88
C THR A 293 -38.78 -7.51 -10.39
N GLY A 294 -39.69 -6.61 -10.00
CA GLY A 294 -39.95 -6.23 -8.60
C GLY A 294 -39.32 -4.91 -8.14
N THR A 295 -39.28 -4.70 -6.82
CA THR A 295 -38.76 -3.47 -6.22
C THR A 295 -37.26 -3.34 -6.47
N SER A 296 -36.88 -2.22 -7.09
CA SER A 296 -35.49 -1.97 -7.50
C SER A 296 -35.13 -0.51 -7.29
N ILE A 297 -33.83 -0.25 -7.16
CA ILE A 297 -33.25 1.09 -7.01
C ILE A 297 -32.22 1.33 -8.11
N LYS A 298 -32.13 2.57 -8.60
CA LYS A 298 -31.05 2.99 -9.50
C LYS A 298 -29.71 2.81 -8.79
N LEU A 299 -28.74 2.19 -9.46
CA LEU A 299 -27.45 1.87 -8.85
C LEU A 299 -26.71 3.13 -8.39
N CYS A 300 -26.76 4.21 -9.19
CA CYS A 300 -26.22 5.52 -8.82
C CYS A 300 -26.82 6.03 -7.49
N ARG A 301 -28.15 6.01 -7.37
CA ARG A 301 -28.86 6.43 -6.15
C ARG A 301 -28.52 5.56 -4.95
N LEU A 302 -28.36 4.24 -5.14
CA LEU A 302 -27.90 3.35 -4.06
C LEU A 302 -26.52 3.74 -3.54
N PHE A 303 -25.57 4.03 -4.44
CA PHE A 303 -24.21 4.43 -4.05
C PHE A 303 -24.20 5.79 -3.32
N GLU A 304 -25.05 6.74 -3.74
CA GLU A 304 -25.25 7.99 -2.98
C GLU A 304 -25.76 7.72 -1.56
N HIS A 305 -26.74 6.82 -1.40
CA HIS A 305 -27.25 6.45 -0.08
C HIS A 305 -26.20 5.74 0.78
N LEU A 306 -25.38 4.86 0.21
CA LEU A 306 -24.26 4.22 0.91
C LEU A 306 -23.21 5.25 1.36
N ALA A 307 -22.82 6.17 0.48
CA ALA A 307 -21.87 7.22 0.83
C ALA A 307 -22.41 8.11 1.98
N ARG A 308 -23.65 8.58 1.85
CA ARG A 308 -24.27 9.52 2.77
C ARG A 308 -24.66 8.90 4.12
N SER A 309 -25.26 7.71 4.10
CA SER A 309 -25.90 7.11 5.28
C SER A 309 -25.04 6.07 5.97
N LEU A 310 -24.06 5.48 5.28
CA LEU A 310 -23.20 4.45 5.86
C LEU A 310 -21.77 4.95 6.05
N ILE A 311 -21.14 5.47 5.00
CA ILE A 311 -19.69 5.73 5.04
C ILE A 311 -19.33 7.03 5.76
N ARG A 312 -19.94 8.17 5.38
CA ARG A 312 -19.63 9.46 6.00
C ARG A 312 -19.88 9.48 7.53
N PRO A 313 -21.00 8.94 8.06
CA PRO A 313 -21.25 8.94 9.49
C PRO A 313 -20.27 8.07 10.30
N LEU A 314 -19.71 7.03 9.69
CA LEU A 314 -18.68 6.19 10.33
C LEU A 314 -17.33 6.89 10.45
N GLY A 315 -17.05 7.88 9.59
CA GLY A 315 -15.90 8.77 9.68
C GLY A 315 -15.29 9.00 8.31
N GLU A 316 -15.56 10.17 7.71
CA GLU A 316 -15.11 10.54 6.37
C GLU A 316 -13.59 10.40 6.18
N PHE A 317 -12.80 10.89 7.15
CA PHE A 317 -11.33 10.78 7.09
C PHE A 317 -10.84 9.33 7.17
N LEU A 318 -11.50 8.50 7.98
CA LEU A 318 -11.12 7.09 8.20
C LEU A 318 -11.48 6.22 6.99
N MET A 319 -12.51 6.64 6.26
CA MET A 319 -13.07 5.93 5.11
C MET A 319 -12.70 6.57 3.77
N ALA A 320 -11.70 7.46 3.73
CA ALA A 320 -11.40 8.28 2.55
C ALA A 320 -11.19 7.47 1.27
N ASP A 321 -10.46 6.34 1.35
CA ASP A 321 -10.23 5.46 0.19
C ASP A 321 -11.55 4.82 -0.31
N THR A 322 -12.42 4.39 0.60
CA THR A 322 -13.74 3.80 0.28
C THR A 322 -14.71 4.86 -0.26
N LEU A 323 -14.73 6.05 0.34
CA LEU A 323 -15.58 7.16 -0.08
C LEU A 323 -15.19 7.64 -1.49
N LYS A 324 -13.88 7.79 -1.74
CA LYS A 324 -13.37 8.14 -3.07
C LYS A 324 -13.80 7.12 -4.12
N PHE A 325 -13.73 5.83 -3.81
CA PHE A 325 -14.20 4.78 -4.72
C PHE A 325 -15.71 4.93 -5.02
N LEU A 326 -16.54 5.19 -4.01
CA LEU A 326 -17.98 5.43 -4.21
C LEU A 326 -18.23 6.66 -5.08
N GLU A 327 -17.54 7.77 -4.83
CA GLU A 327 -17.71 9.02 -5.59
C GLU A 327 -17.30 8.85 -7.07
N GLU A 328 -16.20 8.14 -7.34
CA GLU A 328 -15.78 7.79 -8.70
C GLU A 328 -16.82 6.93 -9.42
N GLU A 329 -17.47 5.99 -8.70
CA GLU A 329 -18.51 5.14 -9.28
C GLU A 329 -19.84 5.85 -9.48
N ILE A 330 -20.22 6.75 -8.57
CA ILE A 330 -21.40 7.63 -8.70
C ILE A 330 -21.26 8.47 -9.97
N GLU A 331 -20.11 9.11 -10.19
CA GLU A 331 -19.91 9.95 -11.37
C GLU A 331 -19.97 9.13 -12.67
N LYS A 332 -19.41 7.91 -12.69
CA LYS A 332 -19.52 7.00 -13.86
C LYS A 332 -20.95 6.56 -14.15
N LEU A 333 -21.79 6.44 -13.12
CA LEU A 333 -23.19 6.01 -13.23
C LEU A 333 -24.16 7.19 -13.44
N LYS A 334 -23.66 8.42 -13.54
CA LYS A 334 -24.49 9.61 -13.76
C LYS A 334 -25.20 9.51 -15.12
N GLY A 335 -26.52 9.61 -15.09
CA GLY A 335 -27.37 9.41 -16.28
C GLY A 335 -27.62 7.94 -16.65
N SER A 336 -27.05 6.97 -15.91
CA SER A 336 -27.33 5.56 -16.11
C SER A 336 -28.70 5.17 -15.54
N GLU A 337 -29.45 4.36 -16.30
CA GLU A 337 -30.69 3.72 -15.86
C GLU A 337 -30.46 2.32 -15.27
N GLU A 338 -29.20 1.93 -15.02
CA GLU A 338 -28.87 0.66 -14.36
C GLU A 338 -29.54 0.56 -12.99
N LYS A 339 -30.24 -0.56 -12.76
CA LYS A 339 -30.96 -0.84 -11.51
C LYS A 339 -30.47 -2.14 -10.88
N ILE A 340 -30.69 -2.23 -9.57
CA ILE A 340 -30.44 -3.43 -8.76
C ILE A 340 -31.69 -3.75 -7.92
N PRO A 341 -32.12 -5.03 -7.85
CA PRO A 341 -33.21 -5.43 -6.97
C PRO A 341 -32.89 -5.16 -5.50
N LEU A 342 -33.84 -4.63 -4.72
CA LEU A 342 -33.63 -4.34 -3.30
C LEU A 342 -33.30 -5.58 -2.49
N LYS A 343 -33.89 -6.74 -2.85
CA LYS A 343 -33.57 -8.03 -2.23
C LYS A 343 -32.09 -8.42 -2.41
N THR A 344 -31.48 -8.08 -3.54
CA THR A 344 -30.04 -8.28 -3.76
C THR A 344 -29.23 -7.37 -2.84
N VAL A 345 -29.62 -6.10 -2.69
CA VAL A 345 -28.97 -5.15 -1.77
C VAL A 345 -29.03 -5.68 -0.33
N GLN A 346 -30.22 -6.09 0.12
CA GLN A 346 -30.46 -6.69 1.43
C GLN A 346 -29.55 -7.89 1.69
N GLY A 347 -29.54 -8.87 0.78
CA GLY A 347 -28.69 -10.06 0.93
C GLY A 347 -27.19 -9.75 0.98
N LYS A 348 -26.73 -8.67 0.34
CA LYS A 348 -25.33 -8.22 0.46
C LYS A 348 -25.03 -7.54 1.79
N LEU A 349 -25.99 -6.77 2.33
CA LEU A 349 -25.86 -6.16 3.66
C LEU A 349 -25.92 -7.23 4.77
N ASP A 350 -26.83 -8.20 4.66
CA ASP A 350 -26.86 -9.38 5.54
C ASP A 350 -25.52 -10.11 5.49
N GLY A 351 -25.01 -10.43 4.29
CA GLY A 351 -23.73 -11.10 4.14
C GLY A 351 -22.55 -10.33 4.76
N LEU A 352 -22.53 -9.00 4.64
CA LEU A 352 -21.53 -8.16 5.30
C LEU A 352 -21.59 -8.29 6.82
N MET A 353 -22.79 -8.16 7.40
CA MET A 353 -22.97 -8.23 8.84
C MET A 353 -22.68 -9.62 9.41
N LEU A 354 -23.02 -10.67 8.68
CA LEU A 354 -22.69 -12.06 9.05
C LEU A 354 -21.18 -12.30 9.15
N VAL A 355 -20.40 -11.76 8.21
CA VAL A 355 -18.94 -11.89 8.23
C VAL A 355 -18.32 -11.07 9.37
N ILE A 356 -18.92 -9.92 9.67
CA ILE A 356 -18.47 -9.03 10.74
C ILE A 356 -18.79 -9.60 12.13
N THR A 357 -19.98 -10.19 12.32
CA THR A 357 -20.43 -10.72 13.60
C THR A 357 -21.42 -11.85 13.46
N ASN A 358 -21.15 -12.95 14.18
CA ASN A 358 -22.04 -14.11 14.24
C ASN A 358 -23.37 -13.81 14.95
N THR A 359 -23.44 -12.75 15.75
CA THR A 359 -24.68 -12.39 16.46
C THR A 359 -25.78 -11.94 15.52
N TRP A 360 -25.46 -11.54 14.28
CA TRP A 360 -26.43 -11.10 13.28
C TRP A 360 -27.37 -12.22 12.82
N VAL A 361 -26.90 -13.48 12.79
CA VAL A 361 -27.73 -14.65 12.40
C VAL A 361 -28.95 -14.80 13.30
N ASN A 362 -28.78 -14.56 14.60
CA ASN A 362 -29.80 -14.85 15.60
C ASN A 362 -30.87 -13.74 15.70
N LEU A 363 -30.91 -12.80 14.76
CA LEU A 363 -31.84 -11.68 14.76
C LEU A 363 -33.04 -11.88 13.84
N ASP A 364 -33.04 -12.98 13.06
CA ASP A 364 -34.13 -13.38 12.17
C ASP A 364 -35.35 -13.96 12.91
N GLU A 365 -35.17 -14.32 14.18
CA GLU A 365 -36.21 -14.75 15.14
C GLU A 365 -36.65 -13.56 15.99
#